data_AF-A0A2V9ZM32-F1
#
_entry.id   AF-A0A2V9ZM32-F1
#
_cell.length_a   1.000
_cell.length_b   1.000
_cell.length_c   1.000
_cell.angle_alpha   90.00
_cell.angle_beta   90.00
_cell.angle_gamma   90.00
#
_symmetry.space_group_name_H-M   'P 1'
#
loop_
_entity.id
_entity.type
_entity.pdbx_description
1 polymer ?
#
loop_
_entity_poly.entity_id
_entity_poly.type
_entity_poly.pdbx_seq_one_letter_code
_entity_poly.pdbx_strand_id
1 'polypeptide(L)'
;MQQHTVLLTFDERGNVVPLSPDGTRVESNLTAKQGDQIRWITPHGSALIEFQGSTPFGSGTSKRNEDFRTLSVSEGSFPYRCSITTTDGQKHGWQGNCGGTVVVGGSTRSGD
;
A
#
# COMPACT_ATOMS: atom_id res chain seq x y z
N MET A 1 -8.65 7.57 14.74
CA MET A 1 -7.56 7.56 13.74
C MET A 1 -6.78 6.29 13.96
N GLN A 2 -6.84 5.36 13.02
CA GLN A 2 -6.13 4.09 13.09
C GLN A 2 -4.90 4.14 12.16
N GLN A 3 -3.81 3.52 12.58
CA GLN A 3 -2.59 3.39 11.79
C GLN A 3 -2.57 2.01 11.13
N HIS A 4 -2.56 2.00 9.80
CA HIS A 4 -2.42 0.81 8.98
C HIS A 4 -1.01 0.75 8.44
N THR A 5 -0.28 -0.29 8.82
CA THR A 5 1.04 -0.57 8.27
C THR A 5 0.91 -1.73 7.31
N VAL A 6 1.41 -1.59 6.11
CA VAL A 6 1.49 -2.70 5.17
C VAL A 6 2.93 -2.93 4.79
N LEU A 7 3.37 -4.14 5.08
CA LEU A 7 4.68 -4.64 4.79
C LEU A 7 4.69 -5.21 3.38
N LEU A 8 5.61 -4.78 2.53
CA LEU A 8 5.77 -5.32 1.18
C LEU A 8 7.04 -6.18 1.16
N THR A 9 6.88 -7.46 0.86
CA THR A 9 7.99 -8.43 0.75
C THR A 9 7.97 -9.13 -0.61
N PHE A 10 8.90 -10.05 -0.86
CA PHE A 10 8.89 -10.91 -2.04
C PHE A 10 8.48 -12.34 -1.70
N ASP A 11 7.72 -12.97 -2.60
CA ASP A 11 7.49 -14.41 -2.56
C ASP A 11 8.68 -15.18 -3.16
N GLU A 12 8.64 -16.50 -3.07
CA GLU A 12 9.66 -17.41 -3.60
C GLU A 12 9.92 -17.25 -5.11
N ARG A 13 8.94 -16.70 -5.85
CA ARG A 13 9.01 -16.39 -7.29
C ARG A 13 9.48 -14.95 -7.57
N GLY A 14 9.83 -14.17 -6.55
CA GLY A 14 10.28 -12.79 -6.68
C GLY A 14 9.16 -11.77 -6.94
N ASN A 15 7.88 -12.13 -6.78
CA ASN A 15 6.79 -11.16 -6.87
C ASN A 15 6.59 -10.45 -5.54
N VAL A 16 6.19 -9.19 -5.61
CA VAL A 16 5.88 -8.41 -4.42
C VAL A 16 4.57 -8.87 -3.79
N VAL A 17 4.56 -9.06 -2.48
CA VAL A 17 3.42 -9.49 -1.69
C VAL A 17 3.18 -8.51 -0.54
N PRO A 18 1.94 -7.99 -0.37
CA PRO A 18 1.57 -7.25 0.82
C PRO A 18 1.32 -8.18 2.01
N LEU A 19 1.84 -7.79 3.17
CA LEU A 19 1.74 -8.44 4.47
C LEU A 19 1.25 -7.43 5.52
N SER A 20 0.54 -7.94 6.51
CA SER A 20 0.14 -7.22 7.72
C SER A 20 1.36 -7.09 8.65
N PRO A 21 1.34 -6.21 9.66
CA PRO A 21 2.42 -6.14 10.64
C PRO A 21 2.63 -7.47 11.39
N ASP A 22 1.58 -8.28 11.54
CA ASP A 22 1.64 -9.63 12.13
C ASP A 22 2.23 -10.69 11.19
N GLY A 23 2.67 -10.29 9.98
CA GLY A 23 3.32 -11.17 9.01
C GLY A 23 2.36 -12.02 8.18
N THR A 24 1.04 -11.84 8.33
CA THR A 24 0.05 -12.54 7.51
C THR A 24 -0.11 -11.87 6.15
N ARG A 25 -0.34 -12.66 5.09
CA ARG A 25 -0.65 -12.09 3.77
C ARG A 25 -1.94 -11.30 3.85
N VAL A 26 -1.88 -10.04 3.43
CA VAL A 26 -3.08 -9.22 3.24
C VAL A 26 -3.54 -9.40 1.81
N GLU A 27 -4.84 -9.34 1.59
CA GLU A 27 -5.33 -9.12 0.23
C GLU A 27 -4.79 -7.80 -0.31
N SER A 28 -4.62 -7.71 -1.62
CA SER A 28 -4.18 -6.48 -2.30
C SER A 28 -5.10 -5.27 -2.02
N ASN A 29 -6.27 -5.50 -1.44
CA ASN A 29 -7.29 -4.51 -1.19
C ASN A 29 -7.20 -4.08 0.28
N LEU A 30 -6.67 -2.89 0.53
CA LEU A 30 -6.58 -2.32 1.86
C LEU A 30 -7.86 -1.53 2.17
N THR A 31 -8.64 -1.95 3.16
CA THR A 31 -9.82 -1.21 3.63
C THR A 31 -9.46 -0.29 4.79
N ALA A 32 -9.75 1.00 4.66
CA ALA A 32 -9.46 2.01 5.68
C ALA A 32 -10.56 3.08 5.73
N LYS A 33 -10.50 3.97 6.73
CA LYS A 33 -11.46 5.08 6.88
C LYS A 33 -10.79 6.44 6.70
N GLN A 34 -11.57 7.48 6.44
CA GLN A 34 -11.06 8.85 6.41
C GLN A 34 -10.35 9.19 7.73
N GLY A 35 -9.21 9.86 7.65
CA GLY A 35 -8.38 10.19 8.81
C GLY A 35 -7.52 9.05 9.34
N ASP A 36 -7.64 7.83 8.77
CA ASP A 36 -6.66 6.78 9.04
C ASP A 36 -5.33 7.11 8.36
N GLN A 37 -4.27 6.51 8.89
CA GLN A 37 -2.91 6.73 8.46
C GLN A 37 -2.37 5.45 7.84
N ILE A 38 -1.84 5.52 6.62
CA ILE A 38 -1.26 4.37 5.93
C ILE A 38 0.24 4.55 5.74
N ARG A 39 1.00 3.52 6.07
CA ARG A 39 2.43 3.43 5.78
C ARG A 39 2.75 2.13 5.04
N TRP A 40 3.60 2.24 4.04
CA TRP A 40 4.18 1.10 3.33
C TRP A 40 5.62 0.94 3.79
N ILE A 41 6.01 -0.28 4.18
CA ILE A 41 7.37 -0.58 4.60
C ILE A 41 7.91 -1.76 3.81
N THR A 42 9.21 -1.74 3.51
CA THR A 42 9.92 -2.82 2.84
C THR A 42 11.14 -3.20 3.67
N PRO A 43 11.24 -4.44 4.18
CA PRO A 43 12.36 -4.84 5.03
C PRO A 43 13.65 -5.06 4.22
N HIS A 44 13.52 -5.33 2.92
CA HIS A 44 14.62 -5.70 2.03
C HIS A 44 15.02 -4.60 1.04
N GLY A 45 14.68 -3.34 1.30
CA GLY A 45 15.02 -2.24 0.38
C GLY A 45 14.09 -1.04 0.50
N SER A 46 13.84 -0.36 -0.63
CA SER A 46 12.92 0.78 -0.71
C SER A 46 11.72 0.46 -1.60
N ALA A 47 10.51 0.83 -1.16
CA ALA A 47 9.30 0.78 -1.97
C ALA A 47 8.96 2.14 -2.60
N LEU A 48 8.68 2.14 -3.89
CA LEU A 48 7.99 3.21 -4.59
C LEU A 48 6.51 2.82 -4.76
N ILE A 49 5.60 3.70 -4.34
CA ILE A 49 4.15 3.49 -4.45
C ILE A 49 3.56 4.57 -5.34
N GLU A 50 2.90 4.14 -6.40
CA GLU A 50 2.34 4.99 -7.45
C GLU A 50 0.85 4.72 -7.58
N PHE A 51 0.03 5.73 -7.29
CA PHE A 51 -1.42 5.65 -7.47
C PHE A 51 -1.76 5.83 -8.94
N GLN A 52 -2.67 4.98 -9.44
CA GLN A 52 -3.17 5.07 -10.79
C GLN A 52 -4.34 6.07 -10.79
N GLY A 53 -4.07 7.31 -11.21
CA GLY A 53 -5.06 8.39 -11.22
C GLY A 53 -5.06 9.22 -9.93
N SER A 54 -6.21 9.29 -9.26
CA SER A 54 -6.36 10.07 -8.02
C SER A 54 -5.65 9.40 -6.84
N THR A 55 -5.17 10.22 -5.90
CA THR A 55 -4.60 9.77 -4.63
C THR A 55 -5.60 10.01 -3.49
N PRO A 56 -5.76 9.08 -2.53
CA PRO A 56 -6.64 9.28 -1.38
C PRO A 56 -6.03 10.20 -0.31
N PHE A 57 -4.78 10.60 -0.50
CA PHE A 57 -4.03 11.48 0.39
C PHE A 57 -4.16 12.93 -0.07
N GLY A 58 -4.25 13.88 0.88
CA GLY A 58 -4.20 15.31 0.58
C GLY A 58 -2.86 15.74 -0.01
N SER A 59 -2.76 17.02 -0.40
CA SER A 59 -1.55 17.67 -0.93
C SER A 59 -0.44 17.78 0.13
N GLY A 60 0.03 16.65 0.66
CA GLY A 60 1.15 16.51 1.56
C GLY A 60 2.25 15.72 0.85
N THR A 61 3.44 16.28 0.80
CA THR A 61 4.63 15.64 0.24
C THR A 61 4.84 14.25 0.84
N SER A 62 4.63 13.20 0.03
CA SER A 62 5.05 11.85 0.39
C SER A 62 6.58 11.81 0.36
N LYS A 63 7.24 12.09 1.49
CA LYS A 63 8.68 11.82 1.60
C LYS A 63 8.90 10.31 1.60
N ARG A 64 9.94 9.92 0.88
CA ARG A 64 10.13 8.61 0.26
C ARG A 64 10.45 7.46 1.22
N ASN A 65 10.37 7.61 2.55
CA ASN A 65 10.69 6.46 3.42
C ASN A 65 10.16 6.39 4.85
N GLU A 66 9.57 7.41 5.49
CA GLU A 66 9.29 7.30 6.94
C GLU A 66 7.97 7.88 7.46
N ASP A 67 7.20 8.59 6.63
CA ASP A 67 5.99 9.28 7.11
C ASP A 67 4.70 8.50 6.79
N PHE A 68 3.84 8.34 7.81
CA PHE A 68 2.46 7.91 7.62
C PHE A 68 1.71 8.91 6.74
N ARG A 69 0.90 8.41 5.80
CA ARG A 69 0.05 9.23 4.93
C ARG A 69 -1.39 9.20 5.42
N THR A 70 -1.92 10.35 5.82
CA THR A 70 -3.29 10.48 6.29
C THR A 70 -4.27 10.48 5.12
N LEU A 71 -5.28 9.61 5.19
CA LEU A 71 -6.38 9.57 4.25
C LEU A 71 -7.25 10.82 4.38
N SER A 72 -7.39 11.57 3.30
CA SER A 72 -8.15 12.83 3.27
C SER A 72 -9.54 12.68 2.62
N VAL A 73 -9.72 11.64 1.82
CA VAL A 73 -11.00 11.34 1.16
C VAL A 73 -11.97 10.63 2.10
N SER A 74 -13.26 10.91 1.98
CA SER A 74 -14.32 10.26 2.78
C SER A 74 -14.63 8.85 2.29
N GLU A 75 -14.65 8.66 0.97
CA GLU A 75 -14.92 7.39 0.31
C GLU A 75 -14.20 7.30 -1.04
N GLY A 76 -13.89 6.09 -1.49
CA GLY A 76 -13.37 5.85 -2.84
C GLY A 76 -12.45 4.64 -2.95
N SER A 77 -12.10 4.31 -4.19
CA SER A 77 -11.25 3.18 -4.55
C SER A 77 -10.03 3.69 -5.30
N PHE A 78 -8.85 3.47 -4.72
CA PHE A 78 -7.61 4.07 -5.17
C PHE A 78 -6.62 2.97 -5.55
N PRO A 79 -6.62 2.55 -6.82
CA PRO A 79 -5.68 1.56 -7.30
C PRO A 79 -4.26 2.11 -7.23
N TYR A 80 -3.35 1.31 -6.69
CA TYR A 80 -1.93 1.65 -6.63
C TYR A 80 -1.09 0.51 -7.18
N ARG A 81 0.07 0.89 -7.70
CA ARG A 81 1.15 -0.02 -8.07
C ARG A 81 2.33 0.23 -7.17
N CYS A 82 3.15 -0.80 -7.03
CA CYS A 82 4.34 -0.75 -6.22
C CYS A 82 5.56 -1.21 -7.02
N SER A 83 6.73 -0.71 -6.67
CA SER A 83 8.02 -1.19 -7.15
C SER A 83 9.00 -1.23 -5.99
N ILE A 84 9.66 -2.36 -5.76
CA ILE A 84 10.65 -2.47 -4.69
C ILE A 84 12.04 -2.49 -5.32
N THR A 85 12.96 -1.70 -4.78
CA THR A 85 14.38 -1.78 -5.11
C THR A 85 15.10 -2.40 -3.91
N THR A 86 15.69 -3.56 -4.10
CA THR A 86 16.42 -4.28 -3.05
C THR A 86 17.78 -3.65 -2.78
N THR A 87 18.41 -4.05 -1.67
CA THR A 87 19.73 -3.55 -1.27
C THR A 87 20.84 -3.82 -2.29
N ASP A 88 20.73 -4.89 -3.07
CA ASP A 88 21.63 -5.21 -4.18
C ASP A 88 21.42 -4.30 -5.42
N GLY A 89 20.46 -3.37 -5.35
CA GLY A 89 20.16 -2.41 -6.40
C GLY A 89 19.23 -2.95 -7.50
N GLN A 90 18.81 -4.22 -7.43
CA GLN A 90 17.83 -4.74 -8.36
C GLN A 90 16.45 -4.19 -8.08
N LYS A 91 15.80 -3.76 -9.16
CA LYS A 91 14.40 -3.33 -9.14
C LYS A 91 13.56 -4.57 -9.35
N HIS A 92 13.01 -5.07 -8.26
CA HIS A 92 12.02 -6.13 -8.27
C HIS A 92 10.65 -5.44 -8.25
N GLY A 93 10.21 -5.11 -9.45
CA GLY A 93 9.00 -4.36 -9.71
C GLY A 93 8.91 -4.11 -11.20
N TRP A 94 7.77 -4.44 -11.78
CA TRP A 94 7.48 -4.52 -13.22
C TRP A 94 8.01 -5.76 -13.96
N GLN A 95 7.59 -6.94 -13.48
CA GLN A 95 7.24 -8.11 -14.32
C GLN A 95 6.09 -8.89 -13.63
N GLY A 96 4.90 -8.27 -13.46
CA GLY A 96 3.70 -8.91 -12.87
C GLY A 96 3.20 -8.31 -11.54
N ASN A 97 1.86 -8.37 -11.35
CA ASN A 97 0.93 -8.00 -10.26
C ASN A 97 1.40 -7.32 -8.93
N CYS A 98 2.42 -6.46 -8.90
CA CYS A 98 2.62 -5.56 -7.75
C CYS A 98 1.56 -4.45 -7.79
N GLY A 99 0.54 -4.56 -6.94
CA GLY A 99 -0.47 -3.53 -6.84
C GLY A 99 -1.68 -3.98 -6.04
N GLY A 100 -2.50 -2.99 -5.73
CA GLY A 100 -3.64 -3.16 -4.89
C GLY A 100 -4.59 -2.01 -4.99
N THR A 101 -5.57 -1.98 -4.11
CA THR A 101 -6.56 -0.90 -4.08
C THR A 101 -6.76 -0.49 -2.64
N VAL A 102 -6.52 0.79 -2.36
CA VAL A 102 -6.92 1.37 -1.08
C VAL A 102 -8.40 1.73 -1.20
N VAL A 103 -9.24 1.07 -0.43
CA VAL A 103 -10.68 1.34 -0.37
C VAL A 103 -10.93 2.14 0.90
N VAL A 104 -11.32 3.41 0.73
CA VAL A 104 -11.66 4.31 1.83
C VAL A 104 -13.17 4.35 1.98
N GLY A 105 -13.67 4.27 3.21
CA GLY A 105 -15.12 4.40 3.49
C GLY A 105 -15.95 3.20 3.02
N GLY A 106 -15.31 2.15 2.49
CA GLY A 106 -15.97 0.90 2.15
C GLY A 106 -16.45 0.20 3.40
N SER A 107 -17.73 0.36 3.72
CA SER A 107 -18.44 -0.71 4.40
C SER A 107 -18.33 -1.91 3.46
N THR A 108 -17.71 -3.01 3.90
CA THR A 108 -18.03 -4.31 3.32
C THR A 108 -19.54 -4.46 3.49
N ARG A 109 -20.29 -4.08 2.46
CA ARG A 109 -21.69 -4.46 2.34
C ARG A 109 -21.63 -5.94 1.98
N SER A 110 -21.32 -6.77 2.99
CA SER A 110 -21.79 -8.15 3.02
C SER A 110 -23.31 -8.03 3.13
N GLY A 111 -23.94 -7.85 1.98
CA GLY A 111 -25.38 -7.88 1.84
C GLY A 111 -25.80 -9.31 1.65
N ASP A 112 -26.66 -9.73 2.58
CA ASP A 112 -27.60 -10.86 2.56
C ASP A 112 -27.03 -12.29 2.61
#